data_AF-A0A022MMA5-F1
#
_entry.id   AF-A0A022MMA5-F1
#
_cell.length_a   1.000
_cell.length_b   1.000
_cell.length_c   1.000
_cell.angle_alpha   90.00
_cell.angle_beta   90.00
_cell.angle_gamma   90.00
#
_symmetry.space_group_name_H-M   'P 1'
#
loop_
_entity.id
_entity.type
_entity.pdbx_description
1 polymer ?
#
loop_
_entity_poly.entity_id
_entity_poly.type
_entity_poly.pdbx_seq_one_letter_code
_entity_poly.pdbx_strand_id
1 'polypeptide(L)'
;MSAPIPTTASDPALAPLPVVQRFWKKPSKASKPSKPSAPASSVTSGHSAPAAAAAVANTLPHRPPPHRVEGPPPPYTPPATTAAAASAPEPVSQSAPPEYSGVPAGAFDPRELTDFQLDELVHRIIGRITRLIRTELRMDRERIGRLRDPRH
;
A
#
# COMPACT_ATOMS: atom_id res chain seq x y z
N MET A 1 83.36 3.73 -1.60
CA MET A 1 82.48 4.21 -2.69
C MET A 1 81.16 3.44 -2.62
N SER A 2 80.07 4.19 -2.56
CA SER A 2 78.64 3.86 -2.79
C SER A 2 77.95 2.73 -2.01
N ALA A 3 76.96 3.14 -1.20
CA ALA A 3 75.70 2.41 -1.01
C ALA A 3 74.82 2.52 -2.28
N PRO A 4 73.85 1.60 -2.46
CA PRO A 4 72.46 2.06 -2.54
C PRO A 4 71.44 1.15 -1.81
N ILE A 5 70.65 1.82 -0.95
CA ILE A 5 69.18 1.83 -0.71
C ILE A 5 68.25 0.63 -1.09
N PRO A 6 67.16 0.41 -0.31
CA PRO A 6 66.22 -0.69 -0.45
C PRO A 6 65.13 -0.42 -1.51
N THR A 7 64.70 -1.44 -2.24
CA THR A 7 63.52 -1.36 -3.10
C THR A 7 62.29 -1.77 -2.30
N THR A 8 61.45 -0.79 -2.02
CA THR A 8 60.15 -0.85 -1.38
C THR A 8 59.20 -1.76 -2.17
N ALA A 9 58.65 -2.78 -1.51
CA ALA A 9 57.52 -3.54 -2.05
C ALA A 9 56.28 -2.62 -2.08
N SER A 10 55.69 -2.46 -3.27
CA SER A 10 54.42 -1.75 -3.47
C SER A 10 53.31 -2.43 -2.69
N ASP A 11 52.78 -1.71 -1.71
CA ASP A 11 51.50 -1.92 -1.05
C ASP A 11 50.37 -1.53 -2.04
N PRO A 12 49.50 -2.44 -2.51
CA PRO A 12 48.33 -2.05 -3.28
C PRO A 12 47.30 -1.46 -2.33
N ALA A 13 47.34 -0.13 -2.25
CA ALA A 13 46.37 0.75 -1.61
C ALA A 13 44.93 0.23 -1.73
N LEU A 14 44.27 0.09 -0.56
CA LEU A 14 42.83 -0.14 -0.45
C LEU A 14 42.07 0.83 -1.35
N ALA A 15 41.29 0.29 -2.29
CA ALA A 15 40.31 1.06 -3.03
C ALA A 15 39.26 1.62 -2.05
N PRO A 16 39.02 2.95 -2.02
CA PRO A 16 37.98 3.52 -1.17
C PRO A 16 36.60 3.11 -1.70
N LEU A 17 35.82 2.42 -0.88
CA LEU A 17 34.43 2.09 -1.16
C LEU A 17 33.62 3.38 -1.36
N PRO A 18 32.66 3.43 -2.30
CA PRO A 18 31.83 4.61 -2.49
C PRO A 18 30.94 4.83 -1.26
N VAL A 19 31.13 5.94 -0.55
CA VAL A 19 30.20 6.43 0.47
C VAL A 19 28.91 6.86 -0.23
N VAL A 20 27.83 6.12 -0.01
CA VAL A 20 26.48 6.56 -0.39
C VAL A 20 26.03 7.65 0.59
N GLN A 21 26.22 8.92 0.23
CA GLN A 21 25.64 10.04 0.97
C GLN A 21 24.12 10.02 0.83
N ARG A 22 23.40 9.55 1.86
CA ARG A 22 21.95 9.73 1.97
C ARG A 22 21.63 11.18 2.32
N PHE A 23 21.28 11.97 1.32
CA PHE A 23 20.69 13.28 1.51
C PHE A 23 19.24 13.15 1.99
N TRP A 24 19.03 13.14 3.30
CA TRP A 24 17.70 13.34 3.88
C TRP A 24 17.34 14.82 3.84
N LYS A 25 16.60 15.21 2.80
CA LYS A 25 15.90 16.50 2.73
C LYS A 25 14.81 16.54 3.81
N LYS A 26 15.08 17.23 4.92
CA LYS A 26 14.07 17.62 5.91
C LYS A 26 13.16 18.70 5.29
N PRO A 27 11.82 18.57 5.32
CA PRO A 27 10.95 19.67 4.97
C PRO A 27 10.97 20.74 6.08
N SER A 28 11.31 21.97 5.70
CA SER A 28 11.27 23.15 6.56
C SER A 28 9.82 23.53 6.88
N LYS A 29 9.43 23.45 8.15
CA LYS A 29 8.25 24.16 8.65
C LYS A 29 8.66 25.60 8.97
N ALA A 30 8.14 26.55 8.19
CA ALA A 30 8.21 27.96 8.51
C ALA A 30 7.26 28.25 9.69
N SER A 31 7.83 28.50 10.87
CA SER A 31 7.13 29.05 12.03
C SER A 31 7.09 30.57 11.90
N LYS A 32 5.90 31.16 11.78
CA LYS A 32 5.69 32.61 11.97
C LYS A 32 5.48 32.91 13.47
N PRO A 33 6.02 34.02 13.99
CA PRO A 33 5.94 34.35 15.41
C PRO A 33 4.58 34.96 15.79
N SER A 34 4.19 34.65 17.03
CA SER A 34 3.01 35.13 17.76
C SER A 34 3.11 36.59 18.21
N LYS A 35 1.97 37.29 18.32
CA LYS A 35 1.69 38.22 19.44
C LYS A 35 0.20 38.21 19.82
N PRO A 36 -0.15 38.55 21.07
CA PRO A 36 -1.37 38.09 21.74
C PRO A 36 -2.46 39.19 21.81
N SER A 37 -3.72 38.78 21.96
CA SER A 37 -4.71 39.44 22.84
C SER A 37 -6.03 38.65 22.86
N ALA A 38 -6.53 38.34 24.05
CA ALA A 38 -7.93 38.01 24.33
C ALA A 38 -8.56 39.25 25.00
N PRO A 39 -9.89 39.48 24.97
CA PRO A 39 -10.84 38.60 25.66
C PRO A 39 -12.22 38.40 25.00
N ALA A 40 -12.86 37.31 25.41
CA ALA A 40 -14.30 37.03 25.56
C ALA A 40 -15.34 37.70 24.64
N SER A 41 -16.16 36.87 23.98
CA SER A 41 -17.63 36.98 24.02
C SER A 41 -18.29 35.75 23.37
N SER A 42 -19.33 35.28 24.03
CA SER A 42 -20.15 34.12 23.72
C SER A 42 -21.23 34.40 22.68
N VAL A 43 -21.67 33.34 21.99
CA VAL A 43 -22.95 33.16 21.26
C VAL A 43 -23.09 33.89 19.92
N THR A 44 -23.13 33.14 18.82
CA THR A 44 -24.22 33.11 17.81
C THR A 44 -23.74 32.63 16.42
N SER A 45 -24.44 31.62 15.90
CA SER A 45 -24.73 31.40 14.47
C SER A 45 -23.57 31.32 13.46
N GLY A 46 -23.17 30.09 13.11
CA GLY A 46 -22.28 29.77 12.00
C GLY A 46 -22.96 28.96 10.88
N HIS A 47 -24.11 29.39 10.36
CA HIS A 47 -24.63 28.90 9.08
C HIS A 47 -23.94 29.63 7.91
N SER A 48 -22.66 29.31 7.67
CA SER A 48 -21.94 29.85 6.51
C SER A 48 -21.16 28.74 5.80
N ALA A 49 -21.87 27.99 4.96
CA ALA A 49 -21.31 27.34 3.77
C ALA A 49 -22.41 26.79 2.81
N PRO A 50 -23.20 27.64 2.12
CA PRO A 50 -23.74 27.22 0.82
C PRO A 50 -23.20 28.07 -0.35
N ALA A 51 -22.58 29.22 -0.08
CA ALA A 51 -22.20 30.16 -1.13
C ALA A 51 -21.08 29.63 -2.05
N ALA A 52 -20.16 28.81 -1.53
CA ALA A 52 -19.08 28.23 -2.34
C ALA A 52 -19.58 27.09 -3.25
N ALA A 53 -20.62 26.36 -2.85
CA ALA A 53 -21.17 25.25 -3.65
C ALA A 53 -22.01 25.74 -4.85
N ALA A 54 -22.75 26.84 -4.67
CA ALA A 54 -23.55 27.43 -5.74
C ALA A 54 -22.70 28.03 -6.87
N ALA A 55 -21.53 28.59 -6.55
CA ALA A 55 -20.64 29.20 -7.54
C ALA A 55 -19.99 28.16 -8.49
N VAL A 56 -19.71 26.95 -8.00
CA VAL A 56 -19.17 25.86 -8.83
C VAL A 56 -20.27 25.22 -9.68
N ALA A 57 -21.50 25.10 -9.14
CA ALA A 57 -22.64 24.59 -9.90
C ALA A 57 -23.01 25.46 -11.12
N ASN A 58 -22.73 26.76 -11.07
CA ASN A 58 -23.10 27.71 -12.12
C ASN A 58 -22.04 27.90 -13.22
N THR A 59 -20.86 27.27 -13.10
CA THR A 59 -19.75 27.42 -14.08
C THR A 59 -19.48 26.16 -14.90
N LEU A 60 -20.22 25.06 -14.68
CA LEU A 60 -20.14 23.88 -15.53
C LEU A 60 -21.10 24.01 -16.73
N PRO A 61 -20.65 23.72 -17.97
CA PRO A 61 -21.56 23.60 -19.09
C PRO A 61 -22.55 22.46 -18.83
N HIS A 62 -23.85 22.78 -18.88
CA HIS A 62 -24.92 21.79 -18.81
C HIS A 62 -24.84 20.88 -20.03
N ARG A 63 -24.21 19.71 -19.87
CA ARG A 63 -24.17 18.67 -20.91
C ARG A 63 -25.55 18.00 -20.94
N PRO A 64 -26.28 18.02 -22.07
CA PRO A 64 -27.52 17.29 -22.17
C PRO A 64 -27.25 15.79 -21.97
N PRO A 65 -28.14 15.06 -21.28
CA PRO A 65 -27.99 13.62 -21.15
C PRO A 65 -28.00 13.00 -22.55
N PRO A 66 -27.09 12.06 -22.87
CA PRO A 66 -27.23 11.29 -24.09
C PRO A 66 -28.57 10.56 -24.03
N HIS A 67 -29.33 10.65 -25.11
CA HIS A 67 -30.62 9.98 -25.29
C HIS A 67 -30.50 8.52 -24.85
N ARG A 68 -31.12 8.19 -23.71
CA ARG A 68 -31.26 6.81 -23.26
C ARG A 68 -32.23 6.16 -24.22
N VAL A 69 -31.73 5.29 -25.09
CA VAL A 69 -32.58 4.42 -25.91
C VAL A 69 -33.35 3.55 -24.92
N GLU A 70 -34.62 3.86 -24.74
CA GLU A 70 -35.54 3.13 -23.87
C GLU A 70 -35.99 1.87 -24.61
N GLY A 71 -35.09 0.91 -24.68
CA GLY A 71 -35.37 -0.45 -25.13
C GLY A 71 -35.23 -1.41 -23.94
N PRO A 72 -36.01 -2.50 -23.89
CA PRO A 72 -35.79 -3.56 -22.91
C PRO A 72 -34.33 -4.03 -23.01
N PRO A 73 -33.65 -4.28 -21.87
CA PRO A 73 -32.28 -4.77 -21.91
C PRO A 73 -32.24 -6.08 -22.71
N PRO A 74 -31.20 -6.31 -23.53
CA PRO A 74 -31.05 -7.57 -24.22
C PRO A 74 -31.04 -8.72 -23.20
N PRO A 75 -31.65 -9.88 -23.51
CA PRO A 75 -31.63 -11.02 -22.63
C PRO A 75 -30.18 -11.39 -22.29
N TYR A 76 -29.87 -11.49 -21.00
CA TYR A 76 -28.56 -11.91 -20.54
C TYR A 76 -28.30 -13.35 -20.97
N THR A 77 -27.38 -13.53 -21.91
CA THR A 77 -26.79 -14.84 -22.21
C THR A 77 -25.48 -14.96 -21.42
N PRO A 78 -25.33 -15.94 -20.51
CA PRO A 78 -24.04 -16.19 -19.90
C PRO A 78 -23.04 -16.57 -21.00
N PRO A 79 -21.79 -16.06 -20.96
CA PRO A 79 -20.78 -16.50 -21.90
C PRO A 79 -20.58 -18.00 -21.72
N ALA A 80 -20.85 -18.78 -22.78
CA ALA A 80 -20.40 -20.16 -22.84
C ALA A 80 -18.87 -20.13 -22.68
N THR A 81 -18.35 -20.90 -21.73
CA THR A 81 -16.91 -21.17 -21.63
C THR A 81 -16.50 -22.02 -22.83
N THR A 82 -16.39 -21.40 -23.99
CA THR A 82 -15.60 -21.93 -25.09
C THR A 82 -14.16 -21.57 -24.80
N ALA A 83 -13.37 -22.58 -24.45
CA ALA A 83 -11.92 -22.53 -24.47
C ALA A 83 -11.47 -22.16 -25.88
N ALA A 84 -11.24 -20.87 -26.12
CA ALA A 84 -10.65 -20.35 -27.34
C ALA A 84 -9.52 -19.39 -26.95
N ALA A 85 -8.31 -19.84 -27.23
CA ALA A 85 -7.05 -19.19 -26.92
C ALA A 85 -6.96 -17.77 -27.52
N ALA A 86 -6.80 -16.77 -26.67
CA ALA A 86 -6.21 -15.48 -27.00
C ALA A 86 -5.55 -14.91 -25.74
N SER A 87 -4.24 -14.72 -25.82
CA SER A 87 -3.27 -14.25 -24.81
C SER A 87 -3.85 -13.35 -23.69
N ALA A 88 -4.35 -13.98 -22.64
CA ALA A 88 -4.48 -13.36 -21.33
C ALA A 88 -3.22 -13.72 -20.51
N PRO A 89 -2.69 -12.82 -19.65
CA PRO A 89 -1.68 -13.24 -18.70
C PRO A 89 -2.30 -14.36 -17.87
N GLU A 90 -1.72 -15.55 -17.99
CA GLU A 90 -2.09 -16.75 -17.23
C GLU A 90 -2.37 -16.33 -15.79
N PRO A 91 -3.55 -16.67 -15.22
CA PRO A 91 -3.73 -16.52 -13.79
C PRO A 91 -2.59 -17.30 -13.16
N VAL A 92 -1.69 -16.61 -12.45
CA VAL A 92 -0.65 -17.25 -11.67
C VAL A 92 -1.34 -18.35 -10.87
N SER A 93 -1.14 -19.59 -11.29
CA SER A 93 -1.78 -20.75 -10.70
C SER A 93 -1.24 -20.79 -9.29
N GLN A 94 -1.98 -20.20 -8.36
CA GLN A 94 -1.70 -20.35 -6.95
C GLN A 94 -1.92 -21.82 -6.70
N SER A 95 -0.81 -22.57 -6.69
CA SER A 95 -0.80 -23.98 -6.31
C SER A 95 -1.69 -24.11 -5.08
N ALA A 96 -2.65 -25.04 -5.13
CA ALA A 96 -3.52 -25.31 -4.00
C ALA A 96 -2.67 -25.34 -2.72
N PRO A 97 -3.11 -24.65 -1.65
CA PRO A 97 -2.32 -24.59 -0.43
C PRO A 97 -2.00 -26.03 0.01
N PRO A 98 -0.76 -26.29 0.46
CA PRO A 98 -0.36 -27.63 0.82
C PRO A 98 -1.32 -28.18 1.88
N GLU A 99 -1.71 -29.44 1.74
CA GLU A 99 -2.52 -30.12 2.74
C GLU A 99 -1.77 -30.15 4.07
N TYR A 100 -2.50 -29.87 5.15
CA TYR A 100 -1.92 -29.86 6.48
C TYR A 100 -1.64 -31.30 6.94
N SER A 101 -0.36 -31.66 7.01
CA SER A 101 0.07 -32.84 7.75
C SER A 101 0.36 -32.44 9.19
N GLY A 102 -0.29 -33.09 10.15
CA GLY A 102 -0.03 -32.88 11.57
C GLY A 102 1.43 -33.20 11.91
N VAL A 103 1.99 -32.43 12.86
CA VAL A 103 3.31 -32.72 13.40
C VAL A 103 3.19 -33.88 14.41
N PRO A 104 3.99 -34.94 14.32
CA PRO A 104 3.93 -36.05 15.26
C PRO A 104 4.20 -35.60 16.70
N ALA A 105 3.57 -36.26 17.67
CA ALA A 105 3.71 -35.92 19.08
C ALA A 105 5.18 -36.02 19.52
N GLY A 106 5.68 -34.97 20.19
CA GLY A 106 7.08 -34.89 20.65
C GLY A 106 8.10 -34.50 19.57
N ALA A 107 7.70 -34.30 18.31
CA ALA A 107 8.63 -33.90 17.25
C ALA A 107 8.96 -32.40 17.21
N PHE A 108 8.21 -31.58 17.95
CA PHE A 108 8.44 -30.14 18.05
C PHE A 108 8.19 -29.69 19.49
N ASP A 109 9.24 -29.24 20.17
CA ASP A 109 9.12 -28.53 21.45
C ASP A 109 9.37 -27.03 21.24
N PRO A 110 8.37 -26.16 21.42
CA PRO A 110 8.56 -24.71 21.27
C PRO A 110 9.51 -24.13 22.32
N ARG A 111 9.74 -24.81 23.45
CA ARG A 111 10.62 -24.33 24.52
C ARG A 111 12.10 -24.50 24.20
N GLU A 112 12.44 -25.34 23.23
CA GLU A 112 13.81 -25.60 22.80
C GLU A 112 14.29 -24.67 21.68
N LEU A 113 13.43 -23.74 21.22
CA LEU A 113 13.78 -22.77 20.18
C LEU A 113 14.81 -21.76 20.69
N THR A 114 15.82 -21.49 19.88
CA THR A 114 16.75 -20.39 20.15
C THR A 114 16.07 -19.04 19.89
N ASP A 115 16.53 -17.96 20.53
CA ASP A 115 15.96 -16.61 20.36
C ASP A 115 15.92 -16.18 18.89
N PHE A 116 16.97 -16.49 18.13
CA PHE A 116 17.01 -16.21 16.70
C PHE A 116 15.97 -16.99 15.89
N GLN A 117 15.74 -18.27 16.22
CA GLN A 117 14.71 -19.07 15.56
C GLN A 117 13.31 -18.57 15.90
N LEU A 118 13.10 -18.13 17.14
CA LEU A 118 11.86 -17.51 17.56
C LEU A 118 11.62 -16.21 16.78
N ASP A 119 12.62 -15.35 16.66
CA ASP A 119 12.55 -14.10 15.90
C ASP A 119 12.24 -14.35 14.42
N GLU A 120 12.93 -15.31 13.79
CA GLU A 120 12.67 -15.70 12.40
C GLU A 120 11.26 -16.27 12.22
N LEU A 121 10.80 -17.11 13.14
CA LEU A 121 9.46 -17.68 13.11
C LEU A 121 8.40 -16.57 13.21
N VAL A 122 8.55 -15.67 14.17
CA VAL A 122 7.66 -14.53 14.39
C VAL A 122 7.64 -13.64 13.14
N HIS A 123 8.81 -13.33 12.58
CA HIS A 123 8.93 -12.52 11.36
C HIS A 123 8.15 -13.15 10.19
N ARG A 124 8.30 -14.46 9.98
CA ARG A 124 7.59 -15.20 8.92
C ARG A 124 6.08 -15.23 9.15
N ILE A 125 5.64 -15.47 10.38
CA ILE A 125 4.22 -15.53 10.75
C ILE A 125 3.56 -14.17 10.55
N ILE A 126 4.16 -13.09 11.08
CA ILE A 126 3.61 -11.73 10.95
C ILE A 126 3.50 -11.34 9.47
N GLY A 127 4.54 -11.61 8.66
CA GLY A 127 4.51 -11.34 7.23
C GLY A 127 3.36 -12.05 6.51
N ARG A 128 3.13 -13.33 6.82
CA ARG A 128 2.05 -14.12 6.22
C ARG A 128 0.66 -13.68 6.69
N ILE A 129 0.45 -13.53 8.00
CA ILE A 129 -0.84 -13.14 8.57
C ILE A 129 -1.25 -11.74 8.10
N THR A 130 -0.34 -10.77 8.13
CA THR A 130 -0.68 -9.40 7.70
C THR A 130 -1.04 -9.35 6.23
N ARG A 131 -0.46 -10.20 5.37
CA ARG A 131 -0.85 -10.32 3.97
C ARG A 131 -2.30 -10.82 3.82
N LEU A 132 -2.67 -11.86 4.57
CA LEU A 132 -4.04 -12.41 4.57
C LEU A 132 -5.05 -11.39 5.08
N ILE A 133 -4.72 -10.67 6.16
CA ILE A 133 -5.59 -9.61 6.69
C ILE A 133 -5.77 -8.49 5.67
N ARG A 134 -4.69 -8.05 4.99
CA ARG A 134 -4.80 -7.01 3.95
C ARG A 134 -5.73 -7.43 2.81
N THR A 135 -5.70 -8.70 2.40
CA THR A 135 -6.60 -9.21 1.35
C THR A 135 -8.04 -9.28 1.84
N GLU A 136 -8.27 -9.77 3.06
CA GLU A 136 -9.63 -9.82 3.64
C GLU A 136 -10.23 -8.42 3.75
N LEU A 137 -9.47 -7.44 4.25
CA LEU A 137 -9.94 -6.05 4.37
C LEU A 137 -10.14 -5.36 3.01
N ARG A 138 -9.44 -5.79 1.95
CA ARG A 138 -9.73 -5.30 0.60
C ARG A 138 -11.08 -5.82 0.12
N MET A 139 -11.32 -7.13 0.24
CA MET A 139 -12.60 -7.73 -0.11
C MET A 139 -13.74 -7.17 0.76
N ASP A 140 -13.46 -6.94 2.04
CA ASP A 140 -14.44 -6.41 2.97
C ASP A 140 -14.90 -5.01 2.59
N ARG A 141 -13.98 -4.15 2.14
CA ARG A 141 -14.33 -2.82 1.60
C ARG A 141 -15.21 -2.90 0.36
N GLU A 142 -14.97 -3.84 -0.53
CA GLU A 142 -15.79 -4.05 -1.73
C GLU A 142 -17.19 -4.55 -1.35
N ARG A 143 -17.28 -5.49 -0.39
CA ARG A 143 -18.56 -6.01 0.13
C ARG A 143 -19.37 -4.92 0.82
N ILE A 144 -18.75 -4.20 1.75
CA ILE A 144 -19.39 -3.11 2.49
C ILE A 144 -19.78 -1.98 1.52
N GLY A 145 -18.96 -1.69 0.50
CA GLY A 145 -19.26 -0.70 -0.53
C GLY A 145 -20.54 -1.03 -1.32
N ARG A 146 -20.71 -2.29 -1.73
CA ARG A 146 -21.94 -2.76 -2.38
C ARG A 146 -23.15 -2.71 -1.46
N LEU A 147 -23.00 -3.15 -0.20
CA LEU A 147 -24.09 -3.12 0.79
C LEU A 147 -24.55 -1.69 1.10
N ARG A 148 -23.66 -0.71 0.91
CA ARG A 148 -23.94 0.72 1.13
C ARG A 148 -24.35 1.44 -0.16
N ASP A 149 -24.27 0.80 -1.32
CA ASP A 149 -24.70 1.41 -2.58
C ASP A 149 -26.21 1.15 -2.78
N PRO A 150 -27.08 2.17 -2.73
CA PRO A 150 -28.51 2.01 -2.92
C PRO A 150 -28.90 1.65 -4.35
N ARG A 151 -27.94 1.60 -5.28
CA ARG A 151 -28.16 1.20 -6.68
C ARG A 151 -27.99 -0.31 -6.92
N HIS A 152 -27.64 -1.06 -5.88
CA HIS A 152 -27.37 -2.50 -5.93
C HIS A 152 -28.50 -3.34 -5.34
#